data_AF-A0A9D1E812-F1
#
_entry.id   AF-A0A9D1E812-F1
#
_cell.length_a   1.000
_cell.length_b   1.000
_cell.length_c   1.000
_cell.angle_alpha   90.00
_cell.angle_beta   90.00
_cell.angle_gamma   90.00
#
_symmetry.space_group_name_H-M   'P 1'
#
loop_
_entity.id
_entity.type
_entity.pdbx_description
1 polymer ?
#
loop_
_entity_poly.entity_id
_entity_poly.type
_entity_poly.pdbx_seq_one_letter_code
_entity_poly.pdbx_strand_id
1 'polypeptide(L)'
;GCSIINHSGSSDDETDALCNAIILSIEENNPNDLKSLFSEEALEKCTDFEEGFAYTVNEYKGSLVKMKPISYTENAHYDDGKHFKEARALYSVETTEQSYFLYLDFYPSNTVEPAKEGLHTILLLDHRAEKDYSQYVGIYHPEWDKEVR
;
A
#
# COMPACT_ATOMS: atom_id res chain seq x y z
N GLY A 1 -30.57 -12.14 20.57
CA GLY A 1 -30.80 -11.81 19.15
C GLY A 1 -29.83 -10.74 18.77
N CYS A 2 -28.85 -11.08 17.95
CA CYS A 2 -28.13 -10.14 17.08
C CYS A 2 -27.92 -10.92 15.78
N SER A 3 -28.85 -10.72 14.85
CA SER A 3 -28.66 -11.09 13.45
C SER A 3 -28.01 -9.90 12.77
N ILE A 4 -26.95 -10.14 12.02
CA ILE A 4 -26.85 -9.90 10.56
C ILE A 4 -25.41 -10.30 10.22
N ILE A 5 -25.27 -11.49 9.63
CA ILE A 5 -24.07 -11.89 8.90
C ILE A 5 -24.26 -11.24 7.53
N ASN A 6 -23.72 -10.03 7.32
CA ASN A 6 -23.67 -9.46 6.00
C ASN A 6 -22.56 -10.18 5.24
N HIS A 7 -22.96 -11.00 4.27
CA HIS A 7 -22.07 -11.54 3.25
C HIS A 7 -21.84 -10.42 2.23
N SER A 8 -20.94 -9.49 2.55
CA SER A 8 -20.35 -8.54 1.60
C SER A 8 -19.06 -9.17 1.08
N GLY A 9 -18.82 -9.16 -0.23
CA GLY A 9 -17.44 -9.24 -0.73
C GLY A 9 -16.67 -8.13 0.00
N SER A 10 -15.75 -8.55 0.87
CA SER A 10 -15.27 -7.72 1.97
C SER A 10 -14.22 -6.76 1.42
N SER A 11 -14.07 -5.57 2.00
CA SER A 11 -12.92 -4.68 1.75
C SER A 11 -11.56 -5.40 1.80
N ASP A 12 -11.53 -6.53 2.50
CA ASP A 12 -10.41 -7.46 2.58
C ASP A 12 -10.04 -8.07 1.21
N ASP A 13 -11.00 -8.44 0.36
CA ASP A 13 -10.74 -9.08 -0.94
C ASP A 13 -10.09 -8.11 -1.94
N GLU A 14 -10.54 -6.85 -1.94
CA GLU A 14 -9.98 -5.79 -2.82
C GLU A 14 -8.59 -5.38 -2.35
N THR A 15 -8.38 -5.26 -1.04
CA THR A 15 -7.06 -4.95 -0.47
C THR A 15 -6.09 -6.12 -0.69
N ASP A 16 -6.55 -7.37 -0.57
CA ASP A 16 -5.76 -8.56 -0.89
C ASP A 16 -5.33 -8.56 -2.36
N ALA A 17 -6.24 -8.22 -3.29
CA ALA A 17 -5.92 -8.11 -4.71
C ALA A 17 -4.88 -7.00 -4.98
N LEU A 18 -5.03 -5.85 -4.33
CA LEU A 18 -4.07 -4.74 -4.42
C LEU A 18 -2.68 -5.16 -3.95
N CYS A 19 -2.58 -5.77 -2.76
CA CYS A 19 -1.33 -6.28 -2.22
C CYS A 19 -0.68 -7.32 -3.17
N ASN A 20 -1.49 -8.20 -3.77
CA ASN A 20 -0.97 -9.20 -4.70
C ASN A 20 -0.40 -8.54 -5.97
N ALA A 21 -1.08 -7.52 -6.50
CA ALA A 21 -0.61 -6.78 -7.67
C ALA A 21 0.71 -6.03 -7.38
N ILE A 22 0.86 -5.47 -6.17
CA ILE A 22 2.11 -4.84 -5.72
C ILE A 22 3.25 -5.86 -5.69
N ILE A 23 3.07 -7.01 -5.02
CA ILE A 23 4.10 -8.04 -4.94
C ILE A 23 4.46 -8.59 -6.32
N LEU A 24 3.46 -8.84 -7.17
CA LEU A 24 3.71 -9.30 -8.54
C LEU A 24 4.55 -8.29 -9.33
N SER A 25 4.25 -6.99 -9.23
CA SER A 25 5.02 -5.94 -9.90
C SER A 25 6.48 -5.90 -9.43
N ILE A 26 6.72 -6.20 -8.14
CA ILE A 26 8.08 -6.30 -7.58
C ILE A 26 8.79 -7.56 -8.11
N GLU A 27 8.13 -8.73 -8.09
CA GLU A 27 8.71 -9.99 -8.58
C GLU A 27 9.02 -9.97 -10.08
N GLU A 28 8.16 -9.33 -10.87
CA GLU A 28 8.33 -9.17 -12.31
C GLU A 28 9.26 -8.00 -12.68
N ASN A 29 9.73 -7.24 -11.67
CA ASN A 29 10.52 -6.02 -11.86
C ASN A 29 9.85 -5.06 -12.87
N ASN A 30 8.54 -4.88 -12.74
CA ASN A 30 7.71 -4.06 -13.62
C ASN A 30 7.24 -2.77 -12.91
N PRO A 31 8.02 -1.68 -13.00
CA PRO A 31 7.66 -0.42 -12.34
C PRO A 31 6.39 0.21 -12.91
N ASN A 32 6.06 -0.04 -14.19
CA ASN A 32 4.88 0.56 -14.81
C ASN A 32 3.58 -0.03 -14.27
N ASP A 33 3.56 -1.35 -14.02
CA ASP A 33 2.40 -2.00 -13.40
C ASP A 33 2.20 -1.47 -11.99
N LEU A 34 3.28 -1.31 -11.21
CA LEU A 34 3.19 -0.71 -9.88
C LEU A 34 2.70 0.74 -9.95
N LYS A 35 3.24 1.58 -10.85
CA LYS A 35 2.78 2.97 -11.05
C LYS A 35 1.29 3.06 -11.34
N SER A 36 0.75 2.11 -12.10
CA SER A 36 -0.68 2.11 -12.46
C SER A 36 -1.62 1.94 -11.26
N LEU A 37 -1.10 1.48 -10.11
CA LEU A 37 -1.84 1.34 -8.86
C LEU A 37 -1.83 2.61 -8.01
N PHE A 38 -0.92 3.55 -8.28
CA PHE A 38 -0.82 4.83 -7.56
C PHE A 38 -1.87 5.82 -8.04
N SER A 39 -2.28 6.67 -7.11
CA SER A 39 -3.11 7.83 -7.42
C SER A 39 -2.36 8.84 -8.29
N GLU A 40 -3.09 9.60 -9.09
CA GLU A 40 -2.51 10.67 -9.92
C GLU A 40 -1.73 11.68 -9.07
N GLU A 41 -2.33 12.14 -7.96
CA GLU A 41 -1.68 13.06 -7.03
C GLU A 41 -0.39 12.47 -6.46
N ALA A 42 -0.38 11.17 -6.15
CA ALA A 42 0.80 10.53 -5.61
C ALA A 42 1.95 10.48 -6.63
N LEU A 43 1.64 10.15 -7.88
CA LEU A 43 2.62 10.14 -8.97
C LEU A 43 3.16 11.54 -9.28
N GLU A 44 2.35 12.59 -9.14
CA GLU A 44 2.80 13.98 -9.30
C GLU A 44 3.75 14.43 -8.19
N LYS A 45 3.51 13.99 -6.95
CA LYS A 45 4.29 14.39 -5.76
C LYS A 45 5.52 13.53 -5.51
N CYS A 46 5.51 12.28 -5.95
CA CYS A 46 6.62 11.36 -5.78
C CYS A 46 7.78 11.74 -6.70
N THR A 47 8.89 12.18 -6.11
CA THR A 47 10.08 12.62 -6.86
C THR A 47 11.12 11.52 -7.07
N ASP A 48 10.92 10.37 -6.43
CA ASP A 48 11.90 9.32 -6.15
C ASP A 48 11.34 7.91 -6.40
N PHE A 49 10.30 7.80 -7.25
CA PHE A 49 9.60 6.54 -7.50
C PHE A 49 10.54 5.44 -7.98
N GLU A 50 11.41 5.74 -8.96
CA GLU A 50 12.30 4.75 -9.55
C GLU A 50 13.36 4.27 -8.56
N GLU A 51 13.87 5.18 -7.73
CA GLU A 51 14.81 4.88 -6.66
C GLU A 51 14.18 3.99 -5.59
N GLY A 52 12.97 4.32 -5.14
CA GLY A 52 12.21 3.51 -4.19
C GLY A 52 11.84 2.13 -4.74
N PHE A 53 11.44 2.05 -6.02
CA PHE A 53 11.16 0.79 -6.68
C PHE A 53 12.42 -0.08 -6.81
N ALA A 54 13.52 0.48 -7.32
CA ALA A 54 14.78 -0.23 -7.49
C ALA A 54 15.32 -0.75 -6.15
N TYR A 55 15.21 0.05 -5.08
CA TYR A 55 15.55 -0.39 -3.73
C TYR A 55 14.67 -1.57 -3.29
N THR A 56 13.34 -1.44 -3.43
CA THR A 56 12.39 -2.48 -3.03
C THR A 56 12.63 -3.80 -3.75
N VAL A 57 12.87 -3.77 -5.07
CA VAL A 57 13.23 -4.96 -5.85
C VAL A 57 14.56 -5.56 -5.40
N ASN A 58 15.54 -4.72 -5.06
CA ASN A 58 16.81 -5.23 -4.52
C ASN A 58 16.62 -5.91 -3.16
N GLU A 59 15.77 -5.38 -2.28
CA GLU A 59 15.54 -5.97 -0.95
C GLU A 59 14.64 -7.21 -1.00
N TYR A 60 13.71 -7.30 -1.96
CA TYR A 60 12.80 -8.44 -2.09
C TYR A 60 13.55 -9.69 -2.61
N LYS A 61 13.84 -10.61 -1.69
CA LYS A 61 14.47 -11.92 -1.94
C LYS A 61 13.48 -13.08 -1.93
N GLY A 62 13.68 -14.03 -2.85
CA GLY A 62 12.84 -15.22 -3.01
C GLY A 62 11.57 -14.99 -3.82
N SER A 63 10.68 -15.98 -3.81
CA SER A 63 9.34 -15.90 -4.42
C SER A 63 8.25 -15.98 -3.36
N LEU A 64 7.11 -15.35 -3.62
CA LEU A 64 5.96 -15.29 -2.73
C LEU A 64 5.47 -16.71 -2.40
N VAL A 65 5.49 -17.05 -1.12
CA VAL A 65 4.90 -18.28 -0.59
C VAL A 65 3.52 -17.98 -0.01
N LYS A 66 3.41 -16.87 0.71
CA LYS A 66 2.18 -16.52 1.42
C LYS A 66 2.11 -15.03 1.72
N MET A 67 0.90 -14.51 1.69
CA MET A 67 0.58 -13.18 2.19
C MET A 67 -0.62 -13.24 3.11
N LYS A 68 -0.62 -12.45 4.19
CA LYS A 68 -1.73 -12.39 5.14
C LYS A 68 -1.93 -10.97 5.68
N PRO A 69 -3.17 -10.52 5.83
CA PRO A 69 -3.45 -9.27 6.53
C PRO A 69 -3.09 -9.40 8.01
N ILE A 70 -2.47 -8.36 8.56
CA ILE A 70 -2.17 -8.19 9.98
C ILE A 70 -3.11 -7.16 10.59
N SER A 71 -3.29 -6.02 9.92
CA SER A 71 -4.20 -4.97 10.37
C SER A 71 -4.70 -4.14 9.20
N TYR A 72 -5.92 -3.64 9.34
CA TYR A 72 -6.56 -2.74 8.40
C TYR A 72 -7.28 -1.65 9.21
N THR A 73 -7.13 -0.40 8.79
CA THR A 73 -7.87 0.73 9.34
C THR A 73 -8.42 1.55 8.19
N GLU A 74 -9.71 1.86 8.24
CA GLU A 74 -10.37 2.72 7.26
C GLU A 74 -11.05 3.88 7.99
N ASN A 75 -10.91 5.08 7.44
CA ASN A 75 -11.69 6.23 7.80
C ASN A 75 -12.53 6.65 6.60
N ALA A 76 -13.85 6.72 6.81
CA ALA A 76 -14.80 7.07 5.76
C ALA A 76 -15.62 8.28 6.18
N HIS A 77 -15.74 9.24 5.28
CA HIS A 77 -16.59 10.41 5.45
C HIS A 77 -17.57 10.51 4.28
N TYR A 78 -18.82 10.82 4.60
CA TYR A 78 -19.90 11.00 3.62
C TYR A 78 -20.62 12.30 3.93
N ASP A 79 -20.70 13.19 2.94
CA ASP A 79 -21.42 14.46 3.04
C ASP A 79 -22.03 14.85 1.69
N ASP A 80 -23.33 15.12 1.69
CA ASP A 80 -24.12 15.60 0.54
C ASP A 80 -23.76 14.95 -0.83
N GLY A 81 -23.71 13.61 -0.87
CA GLY A 81 -23.41 12.85 -2.09
C GLY A 81 -21.93 12.79 -2.49
N LYS A 82 -21.05 13.43 -1.73
CA LYS A 82 -19.60 13.25 -1.79
C LYS A 82 -19.11 12.35 -0.66
N HIS A 83 -17.99 11.72 -0.88
CA HIS A 83 -17.35 10.86 0.09
C HIS A 83 -15.85 10.72 -0.16
N PHE A 84 -15.15 10.34 0.90
CA PHE A 84 -13.83 9.75 0.76
C PHE A 84 -13.69 8.58 1.73
N LYS A 85 -12.88 7.62 1.32
CA LYS A 85 -12.36 6.53 2.15
C LYS A 85 -10.84 6.63 2.09
N GLU A 86 -10.23 6.71 3.26
CA GLU A 86 -8.79 6.61 3.46
C GLU A 86 -8.53 5.30 4.21
N ALA A 87 -7.61 4.49 3.72
CA ALA A 87 -7.31 3.19 4.27
C ALA A 87 -5.80 3.02 4.50
N ARG A 88 -5.47 2.35 5.59
CA ARG A 88 -4.11 1.87 5.87
C ARG A 88 -4.15 0.39 6.12
N ALA A 89 -3.24 -0.33 5.48
CA ALA A 89 -3.16 -1.78 5.60
C ALA A 89 -1.74 -2.22 5.93
N LEU A 90 -1.64 -3.30 6.70
CA LEU A 90 -0.40 -3.96 7.01
C LEU A 90 -0.56 -5.45 6.75
N TYR A 91 0.37 -6.01 5.98
CA TYR A 91 0.42 -7.42 5.63
C TYR A 91 1.75 -8.04 6.05
N SER A 92 1.72 -9.31 6.46
CA SER A 92 2.91 -10.15 6.45
C SER A 92 3.07 -10.75 5.06
N VAL A 93 4.27 -10.65 4.49
CA VAL A 93 4.66 -11.28 3.24
C VAL A 93 5.74 -12.31 3.55
N GLU A 94 5.49 -13.57 3.22
CA GLU A 94 6.43 -14.67 3.40
C GLU A 94 6.90 -15.13 2.02
N THR A 95 8.21 -15.10 1.80
CA THR A 95 8.85 -15.62 0.59
C THR A 95 9.59 -16.92 0.89
N THR A 96 10.14 -17.54 -0.14
CA THR A 96 11.01 -18.71 -0.01
C THR A 96 12.30 -18.44 0.77
N GLU A 97 12.69 -17.17 0.94
CA GLU A 97 13.96 -16.79 1.57
C GLU A 97 13.78 -16.07 2.91
N GLN A 98 12.78 -15.18 3.03
CA GLN A 98 12.56 -14.42 4.26
C GLN A 98 11.13 -13.88 4.37
N SER A 99 10.85 -13.11 5.42
CA SER A 99 9.56 -12.46 5.64
C SER A 99 9.69 -10.95 5.68
N TYR A 100 8.62 -10.26 5.27
CA TYR A 100 8.50 -8.81 5.22
C TYR A 100 7.17 -8.36 5.81
N PHE A 101 7.10 -7.08 6.10
CA PHE A 101 5.90 -6.31 6.37
C PHE A 101 5.67 -5.35 5.21
N LEU A 102 4.49 -5.47 4.59
CA LEU A 102 4.02 -4.55 3.56
C LEU A 102 3.03 -3.57 4.19
N TYR A 103 3.38 -2.29 4.20
CA TYR A 103 2.54 -1.19 4.67
C TYR A 103 2.02 -0.41 3.48
N LEU A 104 0.71 -0.11 3.51
CA LEU A 104 0.03 0.67 2.48
C LEU A 104 -0.71 1.83 3.12
N ASP A 105 -0.62 3.01 2.50
CA ASP A 105 -1.55 4.13 2.67
C ASP A 105 -2.19 4.45 1.30
N PHE A 106 -3.52 4.51 1.25
CA PHE A 106 -4.27 4.61 0.01
C PHE A 106 -5.69 5.13 0.22
N TYR A 107 -6.29 5.64 -0.86
CA TYR A 107 -7.70 6.01 -0.89
C TYR A 107 -8.47 5.05 -1.81
N PRO A 108 -9.20 4.06 -1.26
CA PRO A 108 -10.01 3.15 -2.08
C PRO A 108 -11.07 3.87 -2.93
N SER A 109 -11.57 5.01 -2.44
CA SER A 109 -12.46 5.89 -3.21
C SER A 109 -12.45 7.30 -2.66
N ASN A 110 -12.40 8.30 -3.54
CA ASN A 110 -12.45 9.71 -3.13
C ASN A 110 -13.17 10.58 -4.16
N THR A 111 -14.47 10.85 -3.95
CA THR A 111 -15.24 11.75 -4.83
C THR A 111 -15.08 13.22 -4.48
N VAL A 112 -14.47 13.54 -3.33
CA VAL A 112 -14.13 14.92 -2.94
C VAL A 112 -12.90 15.38 -3.72
N GLU A 113 -11.87 14.53 -3.80
CA GLU A 113 -10.60 14.76 -4.50
C GLU A 113 -10.23 13.50 -5.31
N PRO A 114 -10.79 13.33 -6.53
CA PRO A 114 -10.58 12.12 -7.34
C PRO A 114 -9.12 11.79 -7.67
N ALA A 115 -8.26 12.81 -7.77
CA ALA A 115 -6.83 12.63 -8.01
C ALA A 115 -6.11 11.89 -6.86
N LYS A 116 -6.72 11.80 -5.66
CA LYS A 116 -6.19 11.04 -4.53
C LYS A 116 -6.58 9.57 -4.55
N GLU A 117 -7.55 9.16 -5.36
CA GLU A 117 -7.98 7.76 -5.42
C GLU A 117 -6.84 6.86 -5.93
N GLY A 118 -6.52 5.79 -5.19
CA GLY A 118 -5.39 4.89 -5.46
C GLY A 118 -4.33 4.86 -4.34
N LEU A 119 -3.22 4.16 -4.59
CA LEU A 119 -2.09 4.08 -3.67
C LEU A 119 -1.41 5.44 -3.51
N HIS A 120 -1.00 5.74 -2.28
CA HIS A 120 -0.19 6.92 -1.96
C HIS A 120 1.21 6.52 -1.54
N THR A 121 1.31 5.55 -0.64
CA THR A 121 2.58 5.21 -0.01
C THR A 121 2.71 3.70 0.21
N ILE A 122 3.89 3.15 -0.11
CA ILE A 122 4.23 1.74 0.11
C ILE A 122 5.55 1.63 0.87
N LEU A 123 5.58 0.84 1.94
CA LEU A 123 6.82 0.40 2.58
C LEU A 123 6.86 -1.12 2.56
N LEU A 124 7.95 -1.70 2.07
CA LEU A 124 8.27 -3.11 2.23
C LEU A 124 9.54 -3.24 3.07
N LEU A 125 9.42 -3.77 4.28
CA LEU A 125 10.51 -3.84 5.25
C LEU A 125 10.60 -5.25 5.85
N ASP A 126 11.79 -5.72 6.17
CA ASP A 126 11.99 -7.00 6.89
C ASP A 126 11.61 -6.92 8.40
N HIS A 127 11.33 -5.70 8.88
CA HIS A 127 10.89 -5.40 10.23
C HIS A 127 9.65 -4.49 10.20
N ARG A 128 8.99 -4.33 11.36
CA ARG A 128 7.89 -3.38 11.46
C ARG A 128 8.42 -1.95 11.42
N ALA A 129 7.78 -1.07 10.67
CA ALA A 129 8.10 0.35 10.66
C ALA A 129 8.00 0.93 12.09
N GLU A 130 9.10 1.51 12.56
CA GLU A 130 9.18 2.18 13.87
C GLU A 130 8.99 3.70 13.77
N LYS A 131 9.20 4.25 12.56
CA LYS A 131 9.07 5.67 12.24
C LYS A 131 7.75 5.96 11.54
N ASP A 132 7.31 7.22 11.66
CA ASP A 132 6.19 7.74 10.89
C ASP A 132 6.67 8.24 9.52
N TYR A 133 6.10 7.67 8.46
CA TYR A 133 6.39 8.00 7.07
C TYR A 133 5.21 8.69 6.38
N SER A 134 4.20 9.13 7.13
CA SER A 134 2.97 9.74 6.58
C SER A 134 3.21 11.03 5.78
N GLN A 135 4.37 11.70 5.95
CA GLN A 135 4.74 12.85 5.11
C GLN A 135 5.21 12.47 3.70
N TYR A 136 5.61 11.22 3.46
CA TYR A 136 6.12 10.79 2.16
C TYR A 136 5.04 10.17 1.30
N VAL A 137 5.26 10.29 0.01
CA VAL A 137 4.40 9.80 -1.06
C VAL A 137 5.29 9.05 -2.03
N GLY A 138 4.92 7.83 -2.38
CA GLY A 138 5.74 6.95 -3.24
C GLY A 138 6.13 5.65 -2.55
N ILE A 139 7.32 5.16 -2.88
CA ILE A 139 7.85 3.89 -2.40
C ILE A 139 9.01 4.19 -1.47
N TYR A 140 9.03 3.58 -0.29
CA TYR A 140 10.10 3.77 0.67
C TYR A 140 11.48 3.52 0.06
N HIS A 141 12.40 4.44 0.38
CA HIS A 141 13.82 4.24 0.24
C HIS A 141 14.57 4.81 1.46
N PRO A 142 15.78 4.29 1.79
CA PRO A 142 16.48 4.65 3.02
C PRO A 142 16.91 6.12 3.15
N GLU A 143 16.76 6.99 2.14
CA GLU A 143 17.01 8.43 2.38
C GLU A 143 15.88 9.07 3.18
N TRP A 144 14.66 8.54 3.11
CA TRP A 144 13.54 8.99 3.95
C TRP A 144 13.92 8.93 5.43
N ASP A 145 14.71 7.93 5.84
CA ASP A 145 15.21 7.77 7.21
C ASP A 145 16.09 8.91 7.71
N LYS A 146 16.79 9.61 6.79
CA LYS A 146 17.68 10.72 7.14
C LYS A 146 16.91 12.02 7.37
N GLU A 147 15.75 12.10 6.76
CA GLU A 147 14.86 13.26 6.79
C GLU A 147 13.82 13.16 7.93
N VAL A 148 13.46 11.93 8.34
CA VAL A 148 12.68 11.69 9.57
C VAL A 148 13.58 11.74 10.80
N ARG A 149 13.40 12.77 11.62
CA ARG A 149 14.13 13.00 12.89
C ARG A 149 13.49 12.32 14.09
#